data_AF-A0A6I4TTD2-F1
#
_entry.id   AF-A0A6I4TTD2-F1
#
_cell.length_a   1.000
_cell.length_b   1.000
_cell.length_c   1.000
_cell.angle_alpha   90.00
_cell.angle_beta   90.00
_cell.angle_gamma   90.00
#
_symmetry.space_group_name_H-M   'P 1'
#
loop_
_entity.id
_entity.type
_entity.pdbx_description
1 polymer ?
#
loop_
_entity_poly.entity_id
_entity_poly.type
_entity_poly.pdbx_seq_one_letter_code
_entity_poly.pdbx_strand_id
1 'polypeptide(L)'
;MPLSLPDRPCRSTVASTCIDAVTAPDLYHPPVKRSIEIAGHKTSISLEPLFWAMLRKAAEAEGLPLNALVARIDAERIAADTPPGLAGAIRLWLASRLTL
;
A
#
# COMPACT_ATOMS: atom_id res chain seq x y z
N MET A 1 -14.55 44.02 -16.29
CA MET A 1 -15.31 42.78 -16.01
C MET A 1 -14.40 41.79 -15.32
N PRO A 2 -14.45 41.61 -14.00
CA PRO A 2 -13.78 40.49 -13.35
C PRO A 2 -14.70 39.25 -13.43
N LEU A 3 -14.19 38.16 -13.96
CA LEU A 3 -14.85 36.85 -13.90
C LEU A 3 -14.63 36.27 -12.50
N SER A 4 -15.54 36.55 -11.57
CA SER A 4 -15.65 35.79 -10.33
C SER A 4 -16.03 34.35 -10.67
N LEU A 5 -15.15 33.41 -10.35
CA LEU A 5 -15.49 31.99 -10.27
C LEU A 5 -16.30 31.77 -8.98
N PRO A 6 -17.41 31.01 -9.01
CA PRO A 6 -18.08 30.61 -7.79
C PRO A 6 -17.20 29.59 -7.05
N ASP A 7 -16.94 29.90 -5.78
CA ASP A 7 -16.50 28.98 -4.75
C ASP A 7 -17.32 27.67 -4.85
N ARG A 8 -16.66 26.54 -5.13
CA ARG A 8 -17.34 25.24 -5.12
C ARG A 8 -17.17 24.62 -3.74
N PRO A 9 -18.20 24.65 -2.88
CA PRO A 9 -18.18 23.81 -1.69
C PRO A 9 -18.20 22.34 -2.14
N CYS A 10 -17.17 21.59 -1.73
CA CYS A 10 -17.20 20.13 -1.74
C CYS A 10 -18.40 19.66 -0.92
N ARG A 11 -19.52 19.39 -1.59
CA ARG A 11 -20.73 18.84 -1.00
C ARG A 11 -20.71 17.33 -1.16
N SER A 12 -20.09 16.64 -0.21
CA SER A 12 -20.40 15.24 0.08
C SER A 12 -20.09 14.92 1.53
N THR A 13 -21.15 14.66 2.30
CA THR A 13 -21.18 14.33 3.72
C THR A 13 -20.90 12.83 3.95
N VAL A 14 -19.89 12.28 3.28
CA VAL A 14 -19.32 10.98 3.61
C VAL A 14 -17.80 11.13 3.59
N ALA A 15 -17.23 11.43 4.75
CA ALA A 15 -15.81 11.38 4.97
C ALA A 15 -15.37 9.90 5.05
N SER A 16 -15.18 9.22 3.91
CA SER A 16 -14.53 7.88 3.90
C SER A 16 -13.99 7.35 2.58
N THR A 17 -13.74 8.16 1.54
CA THR A 17 -13.04 7.62 0.35
C THR A 17 -12.20 8.67 -0.36
N CYS A 18 -11.11 9.09 0.28
CA CYS A 18 -10.10 9.95 -0.35
C CYS A 18 -8.67 9.36 -0.23
N ILE A 19 -8.51 8.03 -0.18
CA ILE A 19 -7.17 7.41 -0.06
C ILE A 19 -6.69 6.79 -1.38
N ASP A 20 -7.52 6.76 -2.43
CA ASP A 20 -7.39 5.69 -3.42
C ASP A 20 -7.07 6.08 -4.86
N ALA A 21 -6.78 7.34 -5.13
CA ALA A 21 -6.12 7.71 -6.38
C ALA A 21 -4.63 7.88 -6.10
N VAL A 22 -3.82 6.85 -6.39
CA VAL A 22 -2.43 7.12 -6.77
C VAL A 22 -2.52 8.03 -7.98
N THR A 23 -2.29 9.33 -7.76
CA THR A 23 -2.31 10.31 -8.85
C THR A 23 -1.18 9.94 -9.82
N ALA A 24 -1.39 10.09 -11.13
CA ALA A 24 -0.36 9.83 -12.15
C ALA A 24 1.07 10.33 -11.82
N PRO A 25 1.30 11.50 -11.17
CA PRO A 25 2.65 11.91 -10.76
C PRO A 25 3.34 11.00 -9.72
N ASP A 26 2.61 10.17 -8.97
CA ASP A 26 3.16 9.31 -7.90
C ASP A 26 3.58 7.91 -8.40
N LEU A 27 3.37 7.59 -9.67
CA LEU A 27 3.70 6.25 -10.20
C LEU A 27 5.20 5.96 -10.15
N TYR A 28 6.05 6.96 -10.46
CA TYR A 28 7.52 6.83 -10.46
C TYR A 28 8.17 7.37 -9.19
N HIS A 29 7.40 7.54 -8.12
CA HIS A 29 7.95 8.02 -6.86
C HIS A 29 8.90 6.98 -6.23
N PRO A 30 10.08 7.40 -5.74
CA PRO A 30 11.05 6.47 -5.13
C PRO A 30 10.49 5.75 -3.89
N PRO A 31 11.12 4.63 -3.47
CA PRO A 31 10.69 3.89 -2.29
C PRO A 31 10.67 4.72 -1.01
N VAL A 32 9.58 4.64 -0.26
CA VAL A 32 9.42 5.24 1.06
C VAL A 32 9.64 4.16 2.12
N LYS A 33 10.58 4.42 3.04
CA LYS A 33 10.87 3.53 4.18
C LYS A 33 9.81 3.67 5.27
N ARG A 34 9.30 2.55 5.76
CA ARG A 34 8.45 2.47 6.96
C ARG A 34 8.93 1.34 7.86
N SER A 35 8.81 1.56 9.17
CA SER A 35 9.08 0.53 10.18
C SER A 35 7.77 -0.14 10.56
N ILE A 36 7.73 -1.46 10.42
CA ILE A 36 6.57 -2.30 10.76
C ILE A 36 7.01 -3.34 11.78
N GLU A 37 6.16 -3.64 12.75
CA GLU A 37 6.40 -4.72 13.69
C GLU A 37 5.88 -6.04 13.12
N ILE A 38 6.75 -7.03 12.99
CA ILE A 38 6.46 -8.37 12.48
C ILE A 38 6.98 -9.36 13.52
N ALA A 39 6.10 -10.22 14.05
CA ALA A 39 6.46 -11.21 15.07
C ALA A 39 7.24 -10.64 16.28
N GLY A 40 6.92 -9.42 16.72
CA GLY A 40 7.62 -8.73 17.82
C GLY A 40 8.95 -8.07 17.43
N HIS A 41 9.35 -8.14 16.16
CA HIS A 41 10.56 -7.50 15.65
C HIS A 41 10.22 -6.31 14.74
N LYS A 42 10.84 -5.16 15.00
CA LYS A 42 10.73 -4.00 14.11
C LYS A 42 11.54 -4.24 12.85
N THR A 43 10.85 -4.32 11.73
CA THR A 43 11.41 -4.49 10.39
C THR A 43 11.23 -3.23 9.58
N SER A 44 12.32 -2.71 9.01
CA SER A 44 12.27 -1.57 8.09
C SER A 44 12.07 -2.06 6.67
N ILE A 45 11.03 -1.57 5.99
CA ILE A 45 10.69 -1.93 4.62
C ILE A 45 10.61 -0.66 3.78
N SER A 46 11.21 -0.67 2.60
CA SER A 46 11.14 0.42 1.62
C SER A 46 10.34 0.00 0.39
N LEU A 47 9.18 0.64 0.19
CA LEU A 47 8.28 0.38 -0.94
C LEU A 47 7.85 1.69 -1.60
N GLU A 48 7.61 1.64 -2.90
CA GLU A 48 7.02 2.75 -3.65
C GLU A 48 5.62 3.07 -3.10
N PRO A 49 5.15 4.33 -3.15
CA PRO A 49 3.84 4.71 -2.64
C PRO A 49 2.67 3.87 -3.19
N LEU A 50 2.75 3.48 -4.47
CA LEU A 50 1.77 2.59 -5.10
C LEU A 50 1.67 1.26 -4.36
N PHE A 51 2.78 0.59 -4.09
CA PHE A 51 2.76 -0.68 -3.36
C PHE A 51 2.30 -0.51 -1.93
N TRP A 52 2.63 0.60 -1.26
CA TRP A 52 2.09 0.90 0.06
C TRP A 52 0.57 1.05 0.06
N ALA A 53 -0.01 1.69 -0.96
CA ALA A 53 -1.45 1.83 -1.11
C ALA A 53 -2.11 0.48 -1.41
N MET A 54 -1.56 -0.29 -2.35
CA MET A 54 -2.04 -1.63 -2.67
C MET A 54 -2.00 -2.58 -1.47
N LEU A 55 -0.93 -2.52 -0.67
CA LEU A 55 -0.80 -3.35 0.52
C LEU A 55 -1.86 -3.01 1.58
N ARG A 56 -2.18 -1.73 1.77
CA ARG A 56 -3.27 -1.30 2.66
C ARG A 56 -4.62 -1.81 2.16
N LYS A 57 -4.91 -1.63 0.87
CA LYS A 57 -6.14 -2.14 0.26
C LYS A 57 -6.28 -3.66 0.39
N ALA A 58 -5.19 -4.40 0.20
CA ALA A 58 -5.18 -5.85 0.35
C ALA A 58 -5.45 -6.27 1.81
N ALA A 59 -4.85 -5.57 2.78
CA ALA A 59 -5.09 -5.83 4.20
C ALA A 59 -6.55 -5.56 4.59
N GLU A 60 -7.11 -4.43 4.14
CA GLU A 60 -8.51 -4.07 4.35
C GLU A 60 -9.47 -5.08 3.71
N ALA A 61 -9.22 -5.48 2.46
CA ALA A 61 -10.02 -6.48 1.75
C ALA A 61 -10.02 -7.86 2.43
N GLU A 62 -8.93 -8.21 3.12
CA GLU A 62 -8.82 -9.47 3.86
C GLU A 62 -9.24 -9.34 5.34
N GLY A 63 -9.60 -8.14 5.80
CA GLY A 63 -9.93 -7.89 7.21
C GLY A 63 -8.75 -8.11 8.17
N LEU A 64 -7.52 -8.00 7.68
CA LEU A 64 -6.30 -8.21 8.44
C LEU A 64 -5.62 -6.88 8.77
N PRO A 65 -4.99 -6.73 9.95
CA PRO A 65 -4.11 -5.60 10.19
C PRO A 65 -2.90 -5.69 9.25
N LEU A 66 -2.42 -4.54 8.76
CA LEU A 66 -1.31 -4.45 7.80
C LEU A 66 -0.09 -5.29 8.24
N ASN A 67 0.23 -5.23 9.53
CA ASN A 67 1.35 -5.96 10.12
C ASN A 67 1.16 -7.49 10.02
N ALA A 68 -0.07 -7.99 10.20
CA ALA A 68 -0.36 -9.41 10.08
C ALA A 68 -0.29 -9.87 8.63
N LEU A 69 -0.77 -9.07 7.67
CA LEU A 69 -0.61 -9.38 6.25
C LEU A 69 0.88 -9.45 5.87
N VAL A 70 1.67 -8.48 6.31
CA VAL A 70 3.12 -8.48 6.08
C VAL A 70 3.79 -9.70 6.74
N ALA A 71 3.41 -10.06 7.96
CA ALA A 71 3.91 -11.25 8.65
C ALA A 71 3.56 -12.55 7.90
N ARG A 72 2.36 -12.63 7.32
CA ARG A 72 1.96 -13.77 6.49
C ARG A 72 2.81 -13.88 5.24
N ILE A 73 2.99 -12.77 4.51
CA ILE A 73 3.86 -12.71 3.32
C ILE A 73 5.31 -13.08 3.70
N ASP A 74 5.78 -12.65 4.88
CA ASP A 74 7.10 -12.99 5.41
C ASP A 74 7.26 -14.50 5.67
N ALA A 75 6.25 -15.14 6.23
CA ALA A 75 6.24 -16.59 6.43
C ALA A 75 6.17 -17.35 5.10
N GLU A 76 5.30 -16.94 4.17
CA GLU A 76 5.16 -17.52 2.84
C GLU A 76 6.47 -17.45 2.05
N ARG A 77 7.14 -16.29 2.07
CA ARG A 77 8.42 -16.14 1.34
C ARG A 77 9.52 -17.02 1.92
N ILE A 78 9.58 -17.22 3.24
CA ILE A 78 10.63 -18.02 3.90
C ILE A 78 10.48 -19.50 3.56
N ALA A 79 9.25 -19.96 3.31
CA ALA A 79 8.95 -21.32 2.90
C ALA A 79 9.28 -21.61 1.42
N ALA A 80 9.54 -20.59 0.60
CA ALA A 80 9.86 -20.78 -0.82
C ALA A 80 11.30 -21.29 -1.02
N ASP A 81 11.52 -22.11 -2.05
CA ASP A 81 12.85 -22.68 -2.38
C ASP A 81 13.93 -21.61 -2.59
N THR A 82 13.56 -20.45 -3.13
CA THR A 82 14.46 -19.30 -3.35
C THR A 82 13.80 -18.03 -2.80
N PRO A 83 13.97 -17.73 -1.50
CA PRO A 83 13.24 -16.65 -0.84
C PRO A 83 13.79 -15.28 -1.24
N PRO A 84 12.98 -14.38 -1.84
CA PRO A 84 13.39 -12.99 -2.03
C PRO A 84 13.41 -12.23 -0.69
N GLY A 85 14.05 -11.06 -0.68
CA GLY A 85 13.91 -10.13 0.45
C GLY A 85 12.47 -9.66 0.62
N LEU A 86 12.07 -9.30 1.85
CA LEU A 86 10.67 -8.98 2.20
C LEU A 86 10.04 -7.91 1.30
N ALA A 87 10.77 -6.83 0.98
CA ALA A 87 10.25 -5.79 0.08
C ALA A 87 9.99 -6.33 -1.34
N GLY A 88 10.82 -7.27 -1.82
CA GLY A 88 10.60 -7.94 -3.11
C GLY A 88 9.42 -8.91 -3.04
N ALA A 89 9.32 -9.70 -1.97
CA ALA A 89 8.20 -10.60 -1.72
C ALA A 89 6.85 -9.86 -1.73
N ILE A 90 6.76 -8.71 -1.05
CA ILE A 90 5.55 -7.88 -1.04
C ILE A 90 5.17 -7.41 -2.45
N ARG A 91 6.13 -6.93 -3.24
CA ARG A 91 5.87 -6.49 -4.62
C ARG A 91 5.35 -7.64 -5.49
N LEU A 92 5.98 -8.81 -5.42
CA LEU A 92 5.58 -10.00 -6.17
C LEU A 92 4.20 -10.49 -5.75
N TRP A 93 3.94 -10.57 -4.44
CA TRP A 93 2.65 -11.01 -3.90
C TRP A 93 1.50 -10.06 -4.29
N LEU A 94 1.74 -8.75 -4.32
CA LEU A 94 0.75 -7.79 -4.79
C LEU A 94 0.53 -7.86 -6.30
N ALA A 95 1.60 -8.03 -7.07
CA ALA A 95 1.52 -8.14 -8.53
C ALA A 95 0.80 -9.41 -8.97
N SER A 96 1.02 -10.55 -8.30
CA SER A 96 0.39 -11.83 -8.64
C SER A 96 -1.14 -11.77 -8.55
N ARG A 97 -1.68 -10.96 -7.64
CA ARG A 97 -3.13 -10.73 -7.44
C ARG A 97 -3.80 -9.89 -8.55
N LEU A 98 -3.01 -9.26 -9.42
CA LEU A 98 -3.54 -8.53 -10.59
C LEU A 98 -3.55 -9.39 -11.84
N THR A 99 -2.71 -10.42 -11.85
CA THR A 99 -2.50 -11.31 -13.01
C THR A 99 -3.32 -12.59 -12.96
N LEU A 100 -3.90 -12.92 -11.81
CA LEU A 100 -4.69 -14.12 -11.53
C LEU A 100 -6.09 -13.70 -11.06
#